data_AF-A0A7I7L0M7-F1
#
_entry.id   AF-A0A7I7L0M7-F1
#
_cell.length_a   1.000
_cell.length_b   1.000
_cell.length_c   1.000
_cell.angle_alpha   90.00
_cell.angle_beta   90.00
_cell.angle_gamma   90.00
#
_symmetry.space_group_name_H-M   'P 1'
#
loop_
_entity.id
_entity.type
_entity.pdbx_description
1 polymer ?
#
loop_
_entity_poly.entity_id
_entity_poly.type
_entity_poly.pdbx_seq_one_letter_code
_entity_poly.pdbx_strand_id
1 'polypeptide(L)'
;MARRLRIVAVVIGTAVFLVASAGCMTTPAAPGSPGIRAKTKMWPFKRNPAGPDMRAWVEKYGQNALQMPNLPDVGAATPQQRAAATDLLVRTEAATAGWVDLAAAEKAGYRQNPAVTRLTEVYASMVPGKMTMMHVAKDHPGGAVLDPNAPDMLMYDYESDGAWKLVGVMFLADGAYPGPPPTPGGPITRWHYHPRMAMRHLGMHIFFGMGNDLAHAYAVNMDGM
;
A
#
# COMPACT_ATOMS: atom_id res chain seq x y z
N MET A 1 13.06 43.18 39.10
CA MET A 1 14.26 42.35 38.80
C MET A 1 14.14 41.82 37.38
N ALA A 2 14.88 42.41 36.43
CA ALA A 2 14.77 42.15 35.00
C ALA A 2 15.71 41.02 34.57
N ARG A 3 15.17 39.94 33.96
CA ARG A 3 15.97 38.87 33.33
C ARG A 3 16.35 39.29 31.91
N ARG A 4 17.66 39.40 31.67
CA ARG A 4 18.26 39.74 30.37
C ARG A 4 18.24 38.51 29.45
N LEU A 5 17.64 38.66 28.27
CA LEU A 5 17.81 37.76 27.12
C LEU A 5 19.28 37.80 26.65
N ARG A 6 19.88 36.62 26.41
CA ARG A 6 21.13 36.49 25.66
C ARG A 6 20.79 35.94 24.27
N ILE A 7 20.99 36.79 23.27
CA ILE A 7 20.95 36.43 21.85
C ILE A 7 22.29 35.77 21.53
N VAL A 8 22.26 34.53 21.03
CA VAL A 8 23.43 33.87 20.44
C VAL A 8 23.27 33.94 18.92
N ALA A 9 24.17 34.67 18.28
CA ALA A 9 24.28 34.73 16.83
C ALA A 9 24.97 33.46 16.32
N VAL A 10 24.37 32.77 15.36
CA VAL A 10 24.99 31.68 14.61
C VAL A 10 25.47 32.26 13.27
N VAL A 11 26.77 32.16 13.04
CA VAL A 11 27.48 32.63 11.85
C VAL A 11 27.21 31.68 10.69
N ILE A 12 26.79 32.24 9.56
CA ILE A 12 26.61 31.58 8.27
C ILE A 12 28.00 31.37 7.64
N GLY A 13 28.38 30.11 7.44
CA GLY A 13 29.59 29.72 6.71
C GLY A 13 29.24 29.28 5.30
N THR A 14 29.41 30.18 4.33
CA THR A 14 29.31 29.91 2.90
C THR A 14 30.60 29.22 2.43
N ALA A 15 30.50 28.01 1.89
CA ALA A 15 31.60 27.36 1.18
C ALA A 15 31.25 27.25 -0.31
N VAL A 16 31.89 28.11 -1.11
CA VAL A 16 31.92 28.07 -2.57
C VAL A 16 33.01 27.08 -2.99
N PHE A 17 32.65 26.07 -3.78
CA PHE A 17 33.60 25.31 -4.58
C PHE A 17 33.27 25.48 -6.05
N LEU A 18 34.23 26.01 -6.80
CA LEU A 18 34.22 26.29 -8.23
C LEU A 18 35.51 25.72 -8.82
N VAL A 19 35.43 24.65 -9.62
CA VAL A 19 36.42 24.22 -10.64
C VAL A 19 35.61 23.40 -11.67
N ALA A 20 35.28 23.92 -12.86
CA ALA A 20 36.00 23.78 -14.15
C ALA A 20 36.42 22.31 -14.44
N SER A 21 36.25 21.67 -15.60
CA SER A 21 35.91 22.07 -16.97
C SER A 21 35.82 20.80 -17.83
N ALA A 22 35.10 20.90 -18.96
CA ALA A 22 35.33 20.23 -20.25
C ALA A 22 35.41 18.68 -20.31
N GLY A 23 34.40 18.09 -20.96
CA GLY A 23 34.42 16.70 -21.42
C GLY A 23 33.27 16.43 -22.37
N CYS A 24 33.37 16.93 -23.60
CA CYS A 24 32.49 16.56 -24.71
C CYS A 24 32.85 15.14 -25.13
N MET A 25 32.00 14.14 -24.83
CA MET A 25 32.03 12.85 -25.50
C MET A 25 30.61 12.40 -25.81
N THR A 26 30.29 12.47 -27.09
CA THR A 26 29.18 11.80 -27.75
C THR A 26 29.35 10.28 -27.61
N THR A 27 28.48 9.62 -26.84
CA THR A 27 28.37 8.16 -26.88
C THR A 27 27.55 7.74 -28.11
N PRO A 28 28.05 6.81 -28.95
CA PRO A 28 27.26 6.26 -30.05
C PRO A 28 26.12 5.39 -29.51
N ALA A 29 24.96 5.46 -30.17
CA ALA A 29 23.82 4.60 -29.93
C ALA A 29 24.20 3.14 -30.14
N ALA A 30 24.04 2.31 -29.11
CA ALA A 30 24.21 0.86 -29.22
C ALA A 30 23.05 0.25 -30.03
N PRO A 31 23.34 -0.60 -31.03
CA PRO A 31 22.31 -1.30 -31.80
C PRO A 31 21.79 -2.51 -31.03
N GLY A 32 20.46 -2.67 -31.02
CA GLY A 32 19.79 -3.92 -30.66
C GLY A 32 19.54 -4.09 -29.16
N SER A 33 18.46 -3.49 -28.66
CA SER A 33 17.83 -3.97 -27.42
C SER A 33 17.48 -5.45 -27.60
N PRO A 34 18.07 -6.38 -26.82
CA PRO A 34 17.59 -7.75 -26.81
C PRO A 34 16.15 -7.70 -26.31
N GLY A 35 15.21 -8.18 -27.12
CA GLY A 35 13.81 -8.29 -26.73
C GLY A 35 13.74 -9.00 -25.38
N ILE A 36 13.32 -8.25 -24.36
CA ILE A 36 13.11 -8.77 -23.02
C ILE A 36 11.90 -9.71 -23.09
N ARG A 37 12.14 -10.96 -23.51
CA ARG A 37 11.37 -12.11 -23.00
C ARG A 37 11.88 -12.41 -21.61
N ALA A 38 11.69 -11.47 -20.69
CA ALA A 38 11.67 -11.83 -19.29
C ALA A 38 10.51 -12.82 -19.15
N LYS A 39 10.82 -14.07 -18.85
CA LYS A 39 9.85 -14.97 -18.21
C LYS A 39 9.62 -14.39 -16.81
N THR A 40 8.91 -13.27 -16.73
CA THR A 40 8.44 -12.71 -15.48
C THR A 40 7.57 -13.78 -14.87
N LYS A 41 8.07 -14.41 -13.81
CA LYS A 41 7.19 -15.00 -12.79
C LYS A 41 6.45 -13.81 -12.16
N MET A 42 5.49 -13.27 -12.90
CA MET A 42 4.38 -12.55 -12.32
C MET A 42 3.86 -13.48 -11.23
N TRP A 43 3.78 -12.96 -10.00
CA TRP A 43 3.42 -13.65 -8.77
C TRP A 43 2.51 -14.88 -8.98
N PRO A 44 2.71 -16.01 -8.28
CA PRO A 44 2.02 -17.28 -8.53
C PRO A 44 0.56 -17.27 -8.07
N PHE A 45 -0.26 -16.35 -8.55
CA PHE A 45 -1.65 -16.69 -8.79
C PHE A 45 -1.62 -17.74 -9.91
N LYS A 46 -1.55 -19.02 -9.55
CA LYS A 46 -2.03 -20.07 -10.45
C LYS A 46 -3.38 -19.57 -10.95
N ARG A 47 -3.47 -19.27 -12.26
CA ARG A 47 -4.67 -18.81 -12.97
C ARG A 47 -5.82 -19.82 -12.95
N ASN A 48 -5.77 -20.81 -12.06
CA ASN A 48 -6.92 -21.66 -11.85
C ASN A 48 -7.96 -20.79 -11.14
N PRO A 49 -9.11 -20.55 -11.80
CA PRO A 49 -10.19 -19.80 -11.19
C PRO A 49 -10.59 -20.49 -9.87
N ALA A 50 -11.10 -19.70 -8.93
CA ALA A 50 -11.73 -20.23 -7.74
C ALA A 50 -12.75 -21.33 -8.12
N GLY A 51 -12.72 -22.45 -7.37
CA GLY A 51 -13.79 -23.43 -7.39
C GLY A 51 -15.14 -22.76 -7.08
N PRO A 52 -16.27 -23.37 -7.45
CA PRO A 52 -17.60 -22.79 -7.24
C PRO A 52 -17.83 -22.39 -5.77
N ASP A 53 -17.38 -23.20 -4.81
CA ASP A 53 -17.56 -22.94 -3.37
C ASP A 53 -16.81 -21.69 -2.90
N MET A 54 -15.58 -21.49 -3.39
CA MET A 54 -14.79 -20.30 -3.08
C MET A 54 -15.42 -19.04 -3.68
N ARG A 55 -15.97 -19.13 -4.91
CA ARG A 55 -16.69 -18.00 -5.51
C ARG A 55 -17.93 -17.64 -4.71
N ALA A 56 -18.75 -18.63 -4.35
CA ALA A 56 -19.92 -18.42 -3.53
C ALA A 56 -19.56 -17.82 -2.15
N TRP A 57 -18.45 -18.25 -1.55
CA TRP A 57 -17.94 -17.69 -0.30
C TRP A 57 -17.50 -16.22 -0.44
N VAL A 58 -16.73 -15.89 -1.48
CA VAL A 58 -16.29 -14.52 -1.77
C VAL A 58 -17.49 -13.60 -2.03
N GLU A 59 -18.48 -14.06 -2.80
CA GLU A 59 -19.70 -13.30 -3.08
C GLU A 59 -20.58 -13.12 -1.85
N LYS A 60 -20.60 -14.10 -0.94
CA LYS A 60 -21.39 -14.04 0.30
C LYS A 60 -20.82 -13.05 1.31
N TYR A 61 -19.50 -13.01 1.48
CA TYR A 61 -18.85 -12.24 2.56
C TYR A 61 -18.09 -11.00 2.09
N GLY A 62 -17.89 -10.84 0.78
CA GLY A 62 -17.24 -9.68 0.19
C GLY A 62 -18.16 -8.85 -0.68
N GLN A 63 -17.77 -7.60 -0.87
CA GLN A 63 -18.39 -6.70 -1.84
C GLN A 63 -17.57 -6.62 -3.12
N ASN A 64 -18.24 -6.43 -4.26
CA ASN A 64 -17.54 -6.16 -5.51
C ASN A 64 -16.89 -4.77 -5.42
N ALA A 65 -15.56 -4.71 -5.53
CA ALA A 65 -14.80 -3.46 -5.45
C ALA A 65 -15.24 -2.39 -6.46
N LEU A 66 -15.82 -2.80 -7.59
CA LEU A 66 -16.32 -1.90 -8.63
C LEU A 66 -17.70 -1.30 -8.34
N GLN A 67 -18.42 -1.84 -7.36
CA GLN A 67 -19.81 -1.47 -7.05
C GLN A 67 -19.96 -0.89 -5.64
N MET A 68 -19.00 -1.10 -4.76
CA MET A 68 -19.05 -0.57 -3.40
C MET A 68 -18.73 0.93 -3.37
N PRO A 69 -19.38 1.71 -2.48
CA PRO A 69 -19.00 3.10 -2.25
C PRO A 69 -17.53 3.21 -1.82
N ASN A 70 -16.83 4.25 -2.27
CA ASN A 70 -15.42 4.39 -1.92
C ASN A 70 -15.24 4.52 -0.40
N LEU A 71 -15.89 5.51 0.21
CA LEU A 71 -15.82 5.74 1.66
C LEU A 71 -16.93 4.94 2.39
N PRO A 72 -16.64 4.36 3.57
CA PRO A 72 -17.66 3.75 4.40
C PRO A 72 -18.52 4.81 5.10
N ASP A 73 -19.76 4.45 5.44
CA ASP A 73 -20.58 5.22 6.38
C ASP A 73 -20.14 4.94 7.82
N VAL A 74 -19.26 5.78 8.34
CA VAL A 74 -18.77 5.70 9.73
C VAL A 74 -19.89 5.97 10.76
N GLY A 75 -20.92 6.72 10.37
CA GLY A 75 -22.07 7.03 11.22
C GLY A 75 -22.96 5.81 11.48
N ALA A 76 -23.00 4.87 10.55
CA ALA A 76 -23.72 3.60 10.69
C ALA A 76 -23.08 2.63 11.70
N ALA A 77 -21.82 2.84 12.11
CA ALA A 77 -21.14 2.00 13.09
C ALA A 77 -21.54 2.32 14.54
N THR A 78 -21.48 1.32 15.42
CA THR A 78 -21.59 1.55 16.87
C THR A 78 -20.32 2.22 17.42
N PRO A 79 -20.36 2.84 18.62
CA PRO A 79 -19.16 3.35 19.27
C PRO A 79 -18.06 2.28 19.45
N GLN A 80 -18.43 1.05 19.78
CA GLN A 80 -17.50 -0.07 19.96
C GLN A 80 -16.86 -0.46 18.63
N GLN A 81 -17.61 -0.47 17.54
CA GLN A 81 -17.09 -0.73 16.20
C GLN A 81 -16.12 0.36 15.75
N ARG A 82 -16.45 1.64 15.97
CA ARG A 82 -15.51 2.75 15.70
C ARG A 82 -14.22 2.63 16.52
N ALA A 83 -14.33 2.28 17.79
CA ALA A 83 -13.18 2.08 18.66
C ALA A 83 -12.31 0.91 18.17
N ALA A 84 -12.92 -0.21 17.78
CA ALA A 84 -12.19 -1.37 17.27
C ALA A 84 -11.54 -1.11 15.90
N ALA A 85 -12.19 -0.35 15.01
CA ALA A 85 -11.58 0.11 13.75
C ALA A 85 -10.40 1.06 14.01
N THR A 86 -10.55 1.99 14.96
CA THR A 86 -9.47 2.92 15.34
C THR A 86 -8.28 2.16 15.91
N ASP A 87 -8.52 1.22 16.83
CA ASP A 87 -7.49 0.37 17.42
C ASP A 87 -6.76 -0.45 16.35
N LEU A 88 -7.51 -1.06 15.42
CA LEU A 88 -6.94 -1.80 14.31
C LEU A 88 -6.03 -0.92 13.44
N LEU A 89 -6.50 0.27 13.05
CA LEU A 89 -5.71 1.23 12.28
C LEU A 89 -4.40 1.59 13.00
N VAL A 90 -4.50 2.02 14.27
CA VAL A 90 -3.34 2.47 15.06
C VAL A 90 -2.33 1.34 15.26
N ARG A 91 -2.78 0.12 15.59
CA ARG A 91 -1.87 -1.02 15.76
C ARG A 91 -1.19 -1.40 14.45
N THR A 92 -1.91 -1.32 13.35
CA THR A 92 -1.39 -1.67 12.02
C THR A 92 -0.35 -0.66 11.55
N GLU A 93 -0.61 0.63 11.72
CA GLU A 93 0.36 1.69 11.40
C GLU A 93 1.61 1.55 12.27
N ALA A 94 1.45 1.35 13.59
CA ALA A 94 2.57 1.17 14.50
C ALA A 94 3.43 -0.07 14.16
N ALA A 95 2.78 -1.20 13.85
CA ALA A 95 3.48 -2.44 13.53
C ALA A 95 4.23 -2.39 12.19
N THR A 96 3.77 -1.55 11.27
CA THR A 96 4.34 -1.42 9.91
C THR A 96 5.33 -0.26 9.77
N ALA A 97 5.49 0.57 10.81
CA ALA A 97 6.42 1.70 10.83
C ALA A 97 7.89 1.31 10.56
N GLY A 98 8.26 0.05 10.82
CA GLY A 98 9.59 -0.49 10.48
C GLY A 98 9.79 -0.81 8.99
N TRP A 99 8.75 -0.71 8.16
CA TRP A 99 8.76 -1.06 6.74
C TRP A 99 8.45 0.13 5.84
N VAL A 100 8.72 1.36 6.31
CA VAL A 100 8.47 2.59 5.53
C VAL A 100 9.28 2.61 4.24
N ASP A 101 10.48 2.02 4.24
CA ASP A 101 11.29 1.84 3.04
C ASP A 101 11.17 0.41 2.46
N LEU A 102 11.30 0.32 1.14
CA LEU A 102 11.16 -0.94 0.40
C LEU A 102 12.23 -1.97 0.76
N ALA A 103 13.44 -1.55 1.13
CA ALA A 103 14.52 -2.46 1.48
C ALA A 103 14.28 -3.11 2.85
N ALA A 104 13.70 -2.38 3.80
CA ALA A 104 13.26 -2.92 5.09
C ALA A 104 12.11 -3.91 4.92
N ALA A 105 11.14 -3.60 4.04
CA ALA A 105 10.08 -4.53 3.68
C ALA A 105 10.63 -5.82 3.04
N GLU A 106 11.61 -5.71 2.14
CA GLU A 106 12.25 -6.87 1.53
C GLU A 106 12.94 -7.78 2.54
N LYS A 107 13.65 -7.19 3.51
CA LYS A 107 14.25 -7.91 4.63
C LYS A 107 13.20 -8.62 5.50
N ALA A 108 12.01 -8.05 5.63
CA ALA A 108 10.88 -8.64 6.35
C ALA A 108 10.14 -9.74 5.55
N GLY A 109 10.55 -9.97 4.29
CA GLY A 109 10.04 -11.02 3.42
C GLY A 109 8.99 -10.55 2.42
N TYR A 110 8.70 -9.25 2.34
CA TYR A 110 7.83 -8.69 1.31
C TYR A 110 8.59 -8.58 -0.01
N ARG A 111 8.05 -9.13 -1.10
CA ARG A 111 8.73 -9.11 -2.41
C ARG A 111 8.02 -8.12 -3.33
N GLN A 112 8.82 -7.36 -4.06
CA GLN A 112 8.32 -6.57 -5.17
C GLN A 112 8.22 -7.42 -6.44
N ASN A 113 7.34 -7.03 -7.34
CA ASN A 113 7.41 -7.46 -8.72
C ASN A 113 8.06 -6.33 -9.54
N PRO A 114 9.30 -6.47 -10.04
CA PRO A 114 10.01 -5.41 -10.73
C PRO A 114 9.25 -4.83 -11.93
N ALA A 115 8.43 -5.65 -12.60
CA ALA A 115 7.61 -5.18 -13.71
C ALA A 115 6.46 -4.28 -13.23
N VAL A 116 5.85 -4.60 -12.08
CA VAL A 116 4.81 -3.75 -11.47
C VAL A 116 5.43 -2.46 -10.96
N THR A 117 6.56 -2.53 -10.27
CA THR A 117 7.30 -1.36 -9.77
C THR A 117 7.55 -0.36 -10.91
N ARG A 118 8.12 -0.84 -12.03
CA ARG A 118 8.40 0.02 -13.18
C ARG A 118 7.14 0.60 -13.83
N LEU A 119 6.07 -0.19 -13.93
CA LEU A 119 4.80 0.27 -14.48
C LEU A 119 4.17 1.35 -13.60
N THR A 120 4.25 1.21 -12.28
CA THR A 120 3.74 2.20 -11.33
C THR A 120 4.51 3.52 -11.45
N GLU A 121 5.85 3.50 -11.54
CA GLU A 121 6.66 4.72 -11.76
C GLU A 121 6.24 5.46 -13.04
N VAL A 122 6.12 4.71 -14.15
CA VAL A 122 5.70 5.27 -15.45
C VAL A 122 4.29 5.83 -15.35
N TYR A 123 3.36 5.11 -14.72
CA TYR A 123 2.00 5.58 -14.53
C TYR A 123 1.95 6.85 -13.67
N ALA A 124 2.69 6.92 -12.57
CA ALA A 124 2.79 8.10 -11.71
C ALA A 124 3.22 9.35 -12.49
N SER A 125 4.19 9.21 -13.41
CA SER A 125 4.61 10.30 -14.30
C SER A 125 3.53 10.78 -15.28
N MET A 126 2.54 9.94 -15.60
CA MET A 126 1.44 10.28 -16.51
C MET A 126 0.28 10.94 -15.77
N VAL A 127 0.14 10.68 -14.46
CA VAL A 127 -0.95 11.20 -13.63
C VAL A 127 -0.40 11.87 -12.35
N PRO A 128 0.31 13.00 -12.48
CA PRO A 128 0.90 13.66 -11.33
C PRO A 128 -0.18 14.05 -10.30
N GLY A 129 0.09 13.77 -9.03
CA GLY A 129 -0.84 14.03 -7.92
C GLY A 129 -1.93 12.98 -7.73
N LYS A 130 -1.92 11.88 -8.49
CA LYS A 130 -2.74 10.69 -8.21
C LYS A 130 -1.92 9.66 -7.45
N MET A 131 -2.52 9.06 -6.42
CA MET A 131 -1.90 7.97 -5.69
C MET A 131 -1.79 6.73 -6.58
N THR A 132 -0.57 6.29 -6.82
CA THR A 132 -0.24 5.14 -7.65
C THR A 132 0.22 3.99 -6.76
N MET A 133 -0.73 3.19 -6.30
CA MET A 133 -0.45 2.15 -5.32
C MET A 133 0.23 0.93 -5.95
N MET A 134 1.43 0.62 -5.48
CA MET A 134 2.09 -0.66 -5.68
C MET A 134 1.86 -1.56 -4.45
N HIS A 135 1.35 -2.77 -4.71
CA HIS A 135 1.26 -3.81 -3.69
C HIS A 135 2.55 -4.63 -3.64
N VAL A 136 3.11 -4.78 -2.45
CA VAL A 136 4.27 -5.62 -2.15
C VAL A 136 3.81 -6.71 -1.19
N ALA A 137 3.75 -7.95 -1.65
CA ALA A 137 3.16 -9.04 -0.89
C ALA A 137 4.23 -9.85 -0.15
N LYS A 138 3.83 -10.56 0.89
CA LYS A 138 4.60 -11.64 1.50
C LYS A 138 3.97 -12.98 1.11
N ASP A 139 4.72 -14.07 1.19
CA ASP A 139 4.13 -15.40 1.07
C ASP A 139 3.05 -15.55 2.14
N HIS A 140 1.79 -15.71 1.72
CA HIS A 140 0.64 -15.83 2.60
C HIS A 140 0.69 -17.19 3.31
N PRO A 141 0.99 -17.25 4.63
CA PRO A 141 1.18 -18.53 5.29
C PRO A 141 -0.15 -19.23 5.65
N GLY A 142 -1.32 -18.70 5.22
CA GLY A 142 -2.62 -19.17 5.69
C GLY A 142 -2.82 -18.92 7.20
N GLY A 143 -2.16 -17.88 7.73
CA GLY A 143 -2.11 -17.54 9.16
C GLY A 143 -3.35 -16.79 9.66
N ALA A 144 -3.19 -16.11 10.79
CA ALA A 144 -4.24 -15.32 11.43
C ALA A 144 -4.78 -14.24 10.48
N VAL A 145 -6.10 -14.23 10.29
CA VAL A 145 -6.76 -13.18 9.51
C VAL A 145 -6.72 -11.89 10.31
N LEU A 146 -6.28 -10.79 9.68
CA LEU A 146 -6.33 -9.44 10.25
C LEU A 146 -5.39 -9.31 11.49
N ASP A 147 -4.17 -9.83 11.39
CA ASP A 147 -3.10 -9.58 12.38
C ASP A 147 -2.30 -8.31 12.02
N PRO A 148 -2.38 -7.23 12.81
CA PRO A 148 -1.66 -5.98 12.54
C PRO A 148 -0.14 -6.15 12.37
N ASN A 149 0.46 -7.18 12.97
CA ASN A 149 1.90 -7.43 12.92
C ASN A 149 2.34 -8.22 11.68
N ALA A 150 1.39 -8.74 10.92
CA ALA A 150 1.65 -9.57 9.76
C ALA A 150 0.63 -9.31 8.64
N PRO A 151 0.55 -8.08 8.10
CA PRO A 151 -0.28 -7.82 6.93
C PRO A 151 0.19 -8.63 5.72
N ASP A 152 -0.75 -8.98 4.85
CA ASP A 152 -0.47 -9.82 3.69
C ASP A 152 0.24 -9.04 2.58
N MET A 153 -0.10 -7.77 2.45
CA MET A 153 0.54 -6.85 1.53
C MET A 153 0.77 -5.48 2.15
N LEU A 154 1.90 -4.88 1.80
CA LEU A 154 2.18 -3.47 2.01
C LEU A 154 1.83 -2.70 0.75
N MET A 155 1.33 -1.48 0.90
CA MET A 155 0.94 -0.60 -0.20
C MET A 155 1.84 0.63 -0.21
N TYR A 156 2.56 0.84 -1.31
CA TYR A 156 3.43 2.01 -1.48
C TYR A 156 2.92 2.91 -2.59
N ASP A 157 2.97 4.21 -2.38
CA ASP A 157 2.79 5.22 -3.41
C ASP A 157 4.14 5.73 -3.92
N TYR A 158 4.19 6.12 -5.19
CA TYR A 158 5.35 6.75 -5.80
C TYR A 158 5.17 8.26 -5.81
N GLU A 159 5.94 8.93 -4.95
CA GLU A 159 5.85 10.36 -4.71
C GLU A 159 6.56 11.16 -5.83
N SER A 160 6.22 12.44 -5.94
CA SER A 160 6.74 13.33 -6.99
C SER A 160 8.26 13.57 -6.92
N ASP A 161 8.87 13.34 -5.76
CA ASP A 161 10.32 13.40 -5.55
C ASP A 161 11.06 12.11 -5.95
N GLY A 162 10.32 11.11 -6.43
CA GLY A 162 10.84 9.81 -6.83
C GLY A 162 11.01 8.82 -5.68
N ALA A 163 10.51 9.13 -4.49
CA ALA A 163 10.53 8.23 -3.35
C ALA A 163 9.30 7.32 -3.32
N TRP A 164 9.47 6.14 -2.71
CA TRP A 164 8.36 5.26 -2.37
C TRP A 164 7.94 5.50 -0.92
N LYS A 165 6.65 5.70 -0.71
CA LYS A 165 6.09 5.93 0.62
C LYS A 165 5.09 4.85 0.97
N LEU A 166 5.22 4.24 2.14
CA LEU A 166 4.20 3.34 2.68
C LEU A 166 2.92 4.13 2.97
N VAL A 167 1.84 3.81 2.26
CA VAL A 167 0.53 4.49 2.37
C VAL A 167 -0.55 3.62 2.97
N GLY A 168 -0.26 2.33 3.21
CA GLY A 168 -1.21 1.44 3.85
C GLY A 168 -0.82 -0.03 3.76
N VAL A 169 -1.77 -0.88 4.13
CA VAL A 169 -1.67 -2.34 4.01
C VAL A 169 -2.95 -2.95 3.46
N MET A 170 -2.84 -4.18 2.99
CA MET A 170 -3.98 -5.03 2.69
C MET A 170 -3.89 -6.34 3.47
N PHE A 171 -5.02 -6.75 4.05
CA PHE A 171 -5.22 -8.08 4.62
C PHE A 171 -6.03 -8.96 3.67
N LEU A 172 -5.75 -10.26 3.69
CA LEU A 172 -6.48 -11.30 2.99
C LEU A 172 -7.23 -12.18 4.00
N ALA A 173 -8.48 -12.53 3.68
CA ALA A 173 -9.32 -13.33 4.56
C ALA A 173 -9.33 -14.84 4.23
N ASP A 174 -8.36 -15.34 3.47
CA ASP A 174 -8.33 -16.75 3.02
C ASP A 174 -8.41 -17.75 4.19
N GLY A 175 -7.75 -17.43 5.31
CA GLY A 175 -7.78 -18.25 6.53
C GLY A 175 -9.14 -18.33 7.21
N ALA A 176 -10.11 -17.47 6.84
CA ALA A 176 -11.48 -17.55 7.34
C ALA A 176 -12.35 -18.53 6.56
N TYR A 177 -11.96 -18.94 5.35
CA TYR A 177 -12.75 -19.87 4.54
C TYR A 177 -12.92 -21.23 5.25
N PRO A 178 -14.14 -21.82 5.28
CA PRO A 178 -15.38 -21.38 4.65
C PRO A 178 -16.30 -20.51 5.56
N GLY A 179 -15.83 -20.10 6.73
CA GLY A 179 -16.56 -19.25 7.68
C GLY A 179 -16.54 -17.75 7.33
N PRO A 180 -17.25 -16.91 8.11
CA PRO A 180 -17.23 -15.46 7.92
C PRO A 180 -15.86 -14.87 8.32
N PRO A 181 -15.33 -13.91 7.56
CA PRO A 181 -14.14 -13.16 7.97
C PRO A 181 -14.48 -12.18 9.10
N PRO A 182 -13.51 -11.79 9.96
CA PRO A 182 -13.74 -10.88 11.07
C PRO A 182 -14.08 -9.46 10.58
N THR A 183 -15.01 -8.80 11.26
CA THR A 183 -15.45 -7.42 10.94
C THR A 183 -15.48 -6.54 12.20
N PRO A 184 -14.31 -6.29 12.83
CA PRO A 184 -14.25 -5.60 14.13
C PRO A 184 -14.85 -4.17 14.08
N GLY A 185 -14.75 -3.50 12.93
CA GLY A 185 -15.32 -2.17 12.69
C GLY A 185 -16.74 -2.17 12.15
N GLY A 186 -17.41 -3.33 12.08
CA GLY A 186 -18.73 -3.47 11.48
C GLY A 186 -18.77 -2.89 10.05
N PRO A 187 -19.62 -1.88 9.76
CA PRO A 187 -19.73 -1.29 8.42
C PRO A 187 -18.48 -0.53 7.96
N ILE A 188 -17.52 -0.23 8.86
CA ILE A 188 -16.26 0.46 8.53
C ILE A 188 -15.26 -0.51 7.90
N THR A 189 -15.02 -1.67 8.55
CA THR A 189 -14.08 -2.69 8.08
C THR A 189 -14.74 -3.57 7.02
N ARG A 190 -14.46 -3.30 5.75
CA ARG A 190 -15.14 -3.95 4.62
C ARG A 190 -14.21 -4.86 3.84
N TRP A 191 -14.63 -6.12 3.73
CA TRP A 191 -14.03 -7.08 2.82
C TRP A 191 -14.57 -6.88 1.41
N HIS A 192 -13.68 -6.91 0.43
CA HIS A 192 -14.04 -6.78 -0.97
C HIS A 192 -13.26 -7.75 -1.84
N TYR A 193 -13.75 -7.97 -3.04
CA TYR A 193 -13.06 -8.74 -4.06
C TYR A 193 -13.02 -7.96 -5.36
N HIS A 194 -12.02 -8.27 -6.18
CA HIS A 194 -11.94 -7.76 -7.53
C HIS A 194 -12.43 -8.83 -8.50
N PRO A 195 -13.54 -8.60 -9.23
CA PRO A 195 -14.12 -9.61 -10.13
C PRO A 195 -13.17 -10.01 -11.27
N ARG A 196 -12.19 -9.16 -11.59
CA ARG A 196 -11.16 -9.42 -12.60
C ARG A 196 -9.94 -10.20 -12.06
N MET A 197 -9.85 -10.44 -10.75
CA MET A 197 -8.73 -11.11 -10.09
C MET A 197 -9.11 -12.49 -9.55
N ALA A 198 -9.46 -13.42 -10.45
CA ALA A 198 -9.74 -14.85 -10.20
C ALA A 198 -10.77 -15.20 -9.09
N MET A 199 -11.32 -14.22 -8.38
CA MET A 199 -12.29 -14.32 -7.27
C MET A 199 -11.88 -15.30 -6.17
N ARG A 200 -10.61 -15.26 -5.76
CA ARG A 200 -10.04 -16.21 -4.78
C ARG A 200 -9.87 -15.66 -3.37
N HIS A 201 -9.98 -14.35 -3.21
CA HIS A 201 -9.55 -13.66 -2.00
C HIS A 201 -10.55 -12.56 -1.64
N LEU A 202 -10.71 -12.38 -0.34
CA LEU A 202 -11.30 -11.17 0.23
C LEU A 202 -10.17 -10.28 0.74
N GLY A 203 -10.08 -9.08 0.19
CA GLY A 203 -9.14 -8.04 0.61
C GLY A 203 -9.80 -7.01 1.52
N MET A 204 -9.04 -6.49 2.48
CA MET A 204 -9.41 -5.28 3.23
C MET A 204 -8.22 -4.32 3.24
N HIS A 205 -8.41 -3.11 2.74
CA HIS A 205 -7.42 -2.04 2.77
C HIS A 205 -7.48 -1.29 4.09
N ILE A 206 -6.30 -0.88 4.57
CA ILE A 206 -6.14 0.15 5.60
C ILE A 206 -5.13 1.18 5.08
N PHE A 207 -5.56 2.43 4.90
CA PHE A 207 -4.73 3.56 4.49
C PHE A 207 -4.24 4.39 5.68
N PHE A 208 -3.01 4.90 5.59
CA PHE A 208 -2.36 5.69 6.64
C PHE A 208 -2.38 7.20 6.33
N GLY A 209 -2.12 8.02 7.35
CA GLY A 209 -1.73 9.42 7.18
C GLY A 209 -2.86 10.46 7.07
N MET A 210 -4.14 10.08 7.11
CA MET A 210 -5.27 11.03 7.03
C MET A 210 -5.81 11.46 8.40
N GLY A 211 -4.92 11.77 9.34
CA GLY A 211 -5.32 12.18 10.69
C GLY A 211 -6.12 11.12 11.46
N ASN A 212 -5.96 9.85 11.08
CA ASN A 212 -6.74 8.72 11.58
C ASN A 212 -8.26 8.83 11.37
N ASP A 213 -8.67 9.50 10.28
CA ASP A 213 -10.06 9.46 9.85
C ASP A 213 -10.44 8.05 9.36
N LEU A 214 -11.41 7.44 10.03
CA LEU A 214 -11.91 6.10 9.73
C LEU A 214 -12.52 6.00 8.32
N ALA A 215 -13.09 7.07 7.78
CA ALA A 215 -13.65 7.03 6.43
C ALA A 215 -12.54 6.81 5.39
N HIS A 216 -11.46 7.58 5.48
CA HIS A 216 -10.35 7.50 4.55
C HIS A 216 -9.48 6.27 4.81
N ALA A 217 -9.26 5.91 6.08
CA ALA A 217 -8.49 4.72 6.44
C ALA A 217 -9.09 3.43 5.84
N TYR A 218 -10.41 3.34 5.69
CA TYR A 218 -11.09 2.15 5.16
C TYR A 218 -11.78 2.39 3.81
N ALA A 219 -11.23 3.33 3.04
CA ALA A 219 -11.60 3.52 1.65
C ALA A 219 -11.21 2.29 0.80
N VAL A 220 -11.77 2.20 -0.41
CA VAL A 220 -11.50 1.10 -1.35
C VAL A 220 -10.48 1.51 -2.39
N ASN A 221 -10.46 2.80 -2.70
CA ASN A 221 -9.45 3.46 -3.49
C ASN A 221 -9.22 4.88 -2.94
N MET A 222 -8.15 5.51 -3.40
CA MET A 222 -7.82 6.89 -3.04
C MET A 222 -8.19 7.86 -4.17
N ASP A 223 -8.91 7.38 -5.18
CA ASP A 223 -9.37 8.18 -6.31
C ASP A 223 -10.58 9.03 -5.90
N GLY A 224 -10.42 10.34 -5.93
CA GLY A 224 -11.48 11.29 -5.55
C GLY A 224 -11.37 11.82 -4.12
N MET A 225 -10.24 11.55 -3.45
CA MET A 225 -9.76 12.29 -2.29
C MET A 225 -8.93 13.50 -2.73
#